data_AF-A0A248YKD2-F1
#
_entry.id   AF-A0A248YKD2-F1
#
_cell.length_a   1.000
_cell.length_b   1.000
_cell.length_c   1.000
_cell.angle_alpha   90.00
_cell.angle_beta   90.00
_cell.angle_gamma   90.00
#
_symmetry.space_group_name_H-M   'P 1'
#
loop_
_entity.id
_entity.type
_entity.pdbx_description
1 polymer ?
#
loop_
_entity_poly.entity_id
_entity_poly.type
_entity_poly.pdbx_seq_one_letter_code
_entity_poly.pdbx_strand_id
1 'polypeptide(L)'
;MLARRRRPTLLAITTVIATTAALLTAGVLAAGTASAAAGCQVAYSLGGQWPGGFTANLTITNLGDPISGWTLRWTYGAGQQVTSAWNATVTQSGSQVTATNVDYNAGVGTNGTVSFGFNGTWNNSSNPTPTDFSLNGVTCNGSVPTTPGGGPTSASPSTSPTPTPTPTPTTGPTSAPQTGLVGWATQNGGTTGGGSAATTTVTTASALTSAVGSTAASVIRVSGTISCSGMLRVRSNKTILGNPGATIVGCGFNINGDRNVIIRNLTFRDWDDDAINVQESATNIWIDHNTMSNGYDGAVDIKRGSDFITVSWNRLFNHDKTMLLGHSDDNAAQDVGHLRVTYHHNWFDGTTQRHPRVRFGNPVHVYNNYYYNNSGYGVASTMNAGVLVEGNYFDHVSDPYHLGEAASGPGTLVARNNYFVSSGSGQTGGSVASIPYAYTVDTPSNVKSIVTGGAGAGRITV
;
A
#
# COMPACT_ATOMS: atom_id res chain seq x y z
N MET A 1 41.31 -70.59 -47.07
CA MET A 1 41.07 -70.78 -48.51
C MET A 1 39.98 -69.83 -48.96
N LEU A 2 40.30 -69.05 -49.98
CA LEU A 2 39.46 -68.55 -51.09
C LEU A 2 37.99 -68.14 -50.81
N ALA A 3 37.65 -66.86 -50.91
CA ALA A 3 37.42 -66.09 -52.16
C ALA A 3 36.10 -66.42 -52.88
N ARG A 4 35.23 -65.41 -53.01
CA ARG A 4 34.59 -64.93 -54.27
C ARG A 4 33.34 -64.09 -53.94
N ARG A 5 32.89 -63.09 -54.70
CA ARG A 5 33.42 -62.13 -55.72
C ARG A 5 32.17 -61.43 -56.32
N ARG A 6 32.37 -60.24 -56.93
CA ARG A 6 31.54 -59.50 -57.94
C ARG A 6 30.58 -58.46 -57.32
N ARG A 7 30.77 -57.12 -57.44
CA ARG A 7 30.90 -56.16 -58.60
C ARG A 7 29.69 -56.24 -59.56
N PRO A 8 29.21 -55.17 -60.25
CA PRO A 8 29.82 -53.85 -60.64
C PRO A 8 28.88 -52.61 -60.44
N THR A 9 29.27 -51.32 -60.33
CA THR A 9 29.84 -50.30 -61.26
C THR A 9 29.12 -50.02 -62.59
N LEU A 10 28.77 -48.74 -62.82
CA LEU A 10 28.95 -47.87 -64.02
C LEU A 10 27.75 -46.89 -64.16
N LEU A 11 27.80 -45.68 -64.74
CA LEU A 11 28.79 -44.63 -65.06
C LEU A 11 28.05 -43.62 -65.97
N ALA A 12 28.27 -42.30 -65.82
CA ALA A 12 28.24 -41.22 -66.86
C ALA A 12 28.11 -39.85 -66.12
N ILE A 13 29.11 -38.94 -66.09
CA ILE A 13 29.67 -38.05 -67.15
C ILE A 13 28.54 -37.18 -67.77
N THR A 14 28.48 -35.83 -67.66
CA THR A 14 29.40 -34.83 -68.27
C THR A 14 29.14 -33.37 -67.78
N THR A 15 30.21 -32.59 -67.59
CA THR A 15 30.48 -31.15 -67.89
C THR A 15 29.72 -29.92 -67.33
N VAL A 16 30.45 -29.14 -66.50
CA VAL A 16 30.82 -27.68 -66.50
C VAL A 16 29.77 -26.58 -66.77
N ILE A 17 29.63 -25.61 -65.85
CA ILE A 17 29.84 -24.14 -66.00
C ILE A 17 29.72 -23.43 -64.63
N ALA A 18 30.58 -22.44 -64.41
CA ALA A 18 30.78 -21.68 -63.17
C ALA A 18 29.67 -20.67 -62.82
N THR A 19 29.50 -20.38 -61.52
CA THR A 19 29.36 -19.02 -60.95
C THR A 19 29.34 -19.07 -59.41
N THR A 20 29.94 -18.06 -58.81
CA THR A 20 30.24 -17.87 -57.38
C THR A 20 29.02 -17.46 -56.54
N ALA A 21 28.88 -18.05 -55.34
CA ALA A 21 28.21 -17.41 -54.20
C ALA A 21 28.81 -17.94 -52.89
N ALA A 22 29.39 -17.04 -52.10
CA ALA A 22 29.95 -17.33 -50.79
C ALA A 22 28.83 -17.57 -49.77
N LEU A 23 28.96 -18.59 -48.91
CA LEU A 23 28.19 -18.73 -47.68
C LEU A 23 29.10 -19.31 -46.58
N LEU A 24 29.40 -18.46 -45.61
CA LEU A 24 30.04 -18.74 -44.34
C LEU A 24 29.10 -19.63 -43.49
N THR A 25 29.54 -20.81 -43.07
CA THR A 25 28.86 -21.57 -42.02
C THR A 25 29.38 -21.14 -40.65
N ALA A 26 28.68 -20.20 -40.04
CA ALA A 26 28.84 -19.86 -38.64
C ALA A 26 28.28 -21.00 -37.76
N GLY A 27 29.02 -21.33 -36.69
CA GLY A 27 28.63 -22.34 -35.71
C GLY A 27 27.35 -21.95 -34.97
N VAL A 28 26.47 -22.92 -34.74
CA VAL A 28 25.35 -22.78 -33.81
C VAL A 28 25.81 -23.33 -32.47
N LEU A 29 26.38 -22.45 -31.64
CA LEU A 29 26.32 -22.65 -30.19
C LEU A 29 24.84 -22.57 -29.80
N ALA A 30 24.33 -23.62 -29.16
CA ALA A 30 23.02 -23.57 -28.53
C ALA A 30 23.02 -22.44 -27.50
N ALA A 31 22.43 -21.31 -27.86
CA ALA A 31 22.13 -20.24 -26.94
C ALA A 31 21.19 -20.83 -25.89
N GLY A 32 21.68 -21.02 -24.67
CA GLY A 32 20.78 -21.10 -23.52
C GLY A 32 19.93 -19.84 -23.57
N THR A 33 18.61 -20.01 -23.65
CA THR A 33 17.68 -18.88 -23.57
C THR A 33 17.99 -18.14 -22.29
N ALA A 34 18.58 -16.96 -22.40
CA ALA A 34 18.62 -16.01 -21.32
C ALA A 34 17.15 -15.74 -20.97
N SER A 35 16.69 -16.29 -19.86
CA SER A 35 15.37 -15.95 -19.34
C SER A 35 15.42 -14.47 -18.99
N ALA A 36 14.69 -13.67 -19.76
CA ALA A 36 14.49 -12.26 -19.50
C ALA A 36 13.89 -12.07 -18.09
N ALA A 37 14.10 -10.88 -17.52
CA ALA A 37 13.79 -10.57 -16.13
C ALA A 37 12.28 -10.72 -15.85
N ALA A 38 11.87 -11.94 -15.46
CA ALA A 38 10.52 -12.25 -15.06
C ALA A 38 10.35 -11.87 -13.58
N GLY A 39 9.97 -10.62 -13.32
CA GLY A 39 9.34 -10.29 -12.06
C GLY A 39 7.93 -10.88 -12.06
N CYS A 40 7.50 -11.48 -10.96
CA CYS A 40 6.10 -11.88 -10.78
C CYS A 40 5.63 -11.57 -9.37
N GLN A 41 4.33 -11.34 -9.24
CA GLN A 41 3.64 -11.21 -7.96
C GLN A 41 2.50 -12.22 -7.92
N VAL A 42 2.33 -12.89 -6.78
CA VAL A 42 1.25 -13.86 -6.58
C VAL A 42 0.45 -13.45 -5.36
N ALA A 43 -0.85 -13.26 -5.54
CA ALA A 43 -1.80 -13.08 -4.45
C ALA A 43 -2.48 -14.42 -4.18
N TYR A 44 -2.40 -14.92 -2.95
CA TYR A 44 -3.10 -16.11 -2.47
C TYR A 44 -4.14 -15.68 -1.43
N SER A 45 -5.39 -16.11 -1.59
CA SER A 45 -6.45 -15.86 -0.62
C SER A 45 -7.25 -17.13 -0.33
N LEU A 46 -7.70 -17.27 0.91
CA LEU A 46 -8.66 -18.31 1.29
C LEU A 46 -10.08 -17.80 1.00
N GLY A 47 -10.78 -18.46 0.09
CA GLY A 47 -12.19 -18.18 -0.21
C GLY A 47 -13.17 -18.74 0.83
N GLY A 48 -12.69 -19.63 1.69
CA GLY A 48 -13.43 -20.22 2.81
C GLY A 48 -12.65 -21.37 3.43
N GLN A 49 -12.87 -21.65 4.71
CA GLN A 49 -12.24 -22.76 5.43
C GLN A 49 -13.26 -23.39 6.38
N TRP A 50 -13.24 -24.71 6.47
CA TRP A 50 -14.12 -25.52 7.32
C TRP A 50 -13.33 -26.70 7.91
N PRO A 51 -13.89 -27.45 8.87
CA PRO A 51 -13.22 -28.63 9.39
C PRO A 51 -12.88 -29.63 8.28
N GLY A 52 -11.59 -29.86 8.04
CA GLY A 52 -11.03 -30.79 7.07
C GLY A 52 -10.83 -30.23 5.66
N GLY A 53 -11.29 -29.01 5.35
CA GLY A 53 -11.17 -28.45 4.00
C GLY A 53 -11.08 -26.94 3.91
N PHE A 54 -10.64 -26.45 2.76
CA PHE A 54 -10.59 -25.04 2.43
C PHE A 54 -10.70 -24.82 0.92
N THR A 55 -11.05 -23.60 0.54
CA THR A 55 -10.99 -23.08 -0.83
C THR A 55 -9.94 -22.00 -0.90
N ALA A 56 -9.09 -22.04 -1.93
CA ALA A 56 -8.07 -21.02 -2.20
C ALA A 56 -8.23 -20.44 -3.60
N ASN A 57 -7.93 -19.15 -3.72
CA ASN A 57 -7.88 -18.42 -4.99
C ASN A 57 -6.50 -17.79 -5.14
N LEU A 58 -5.93 -17.90 -6.33
CA LEU A 58 -4.64 -17.32 -6.66
C LEU A 58 -4.77 -16.39 -7.86
N THR A 59 -4.06 -15.27 -7.80
CA THR A 59 -3.88 -14.35 -8.92
C THR A 59 -2.39 -14.14 -9.15
N ILE A 60 -1.93 -14.42 -10.36
CA ILE A 60 -0.56 -14.18 -10.82
C ILE A 60 -0.55 -12.87 -11.61
N THR A 61 0.33 -11.94 -11.25
CA THR A 61 0.65 -10.75 -12.04
C THR A 61 2.03 -10.95 -12.66
N ASN A 62 2.11 -10.87 -13.99
CA ASN A 62 3.38 -10.88 -14.70
C ASN A 62 3.98 -9.47 -14.69
N LEU A 63 5.12 -9.26 -14.05
CA LEU A 63 5.83 -7.96 -14.03
C LEU A 63 6.98 -7.91 -15.04
N GLY A 64 7.32 -9.05 -15.67
CA GLY A 64 8.33 -9.14 -16.70
C GLY A 64 7.76 -9.08 -18.12
N ASP A 65 8.55 -9.57 -19.08
CA ASP A 65 8.13 -9.68 -20.48
C ASP A 65 6.86 -10.56 -20.62
N PRO A 66 6.02 -10.32 -21.64
CA PRO A 66 4.82 -11.12 -21.89
C PRO A 66 5.15 -12.62 -21.97
N ILE A 67 4.40 -13.45 -21.23
CA ILE A 67 4.54 -14.91 -21.26
C ILE A 67 3.37 -15.55 -22.03
N SER A 68 3.64 -16.62 -22.77
CA SER A 68 2.65 -17.38 -23.55
C SER A 68 2.22 -18.70 -22.88
N GLY A 69 2.75 -18.97 -21.69
CA GLY A 69 2.40 -20.09 -20.84
C GLY A 69 2.95 -19.86 -19.43
N TRP A 70 2.28 -20.42 -18.43
CA TRP A 70 2.69 -20.24 -17.05
C TRP A 70 2.62 -21.56 -16.26
N THR A 71 3.66 -21.75 -15.45
CA THR A 71 3.77 -22.80 -14.44
C THR A 71 4.08 -22.14 -13.12
N LEU A 72 3.14 -22.19 -12.18
CA LEU A 72 3.32 -21.69 -10.82
C LEU A 72 3.67 -22.84 -9.89
N ARG A 73 4.70 -22.70 -9.06
CA ARG A 73 5.04 -23.66 -8.01
C ARG A 73 5.10 -23.00 -6.65
N TRP A 74 4.68 -23.73 -5.61
CA TRP A 74 4.80 -23.37 -4.20
C TRP A 74 4.87 -24.61 -3.30
N THR A 75 5.17 -24.42 -2.02
CA THR A 75 5.27 -25.51 -1.05
C THR A 75 4.32 -25.29 0.13
N TYR A 76 3.61 -26.34 0.53
CA TYR A 76 2.81 -26.34 1.75
C TYR A 76 3.63 -26.75 2.97
N GLY A 77 3.57 -25.95 4.03
CA GLY A 77 4.33 -26.18 5.27
C GLY A 77 3.60 -26.98 6.35
N ALA A 78 2.28 -27.20 6.24
CA ALA A 78 1.47 -27.80 7.32
C ALA A 78 0.64 -29.02 6.87
N GLY A 79 1.07 -29.70 5.82
CA GLY A 79 0.45 -30.94 5.35
C GLY A 79 -0.83 -30.74 4.53
N GLN A 80 -1.08 -29.53 4.01
CA GLN A 80 -2.23 -29.31 3.13
C GLN A 80 -2.13 -30.12 1.83
N GLN A 81 -3.27 -30.59 1.33
CA GLN A 81 -3.36 -31.35 0.07
C GLN A 81 -4.44 -30.77 -0.85
N VAL A 82 -4.11 -30.49 -2.11
CA VAL A 82 -5.07 -30.04 -3.13
C VAL A 82 -5.94 -31.21 -3.59
N THR A 83 -7.26 -31.03 -3.63
CA THR A 83 -8.22 -32.08 -4.02
C THR A 83 -8.85 -31.86 -5.39
N SER A 84 -9.08 -30.60 -5.78
CA SER A 84 -9.68 -30.25 -7.07
C SER A 84 -9.37 -28.81 -7.43
N ALA A 85 -9.13 -28.49 -8.70
CA ALA A 85 -8.82 -27.14 -9.17
C ALA A 85 -9.68 -26.73 -10.37
N TRP A 86 -9.79 -25.43 -10.60
CA TRP A 86 -10.40 -24.83 -11.79
C TRP A 86 -9.51 -23.73 -12.35
N ASN A 87 -9.64 -23.47 -13.65
CA ASN A 87 -8.83 -22.50 -14.41
C ASN A 87 -7.31 -22.78 -14.39
N ALA A 88 -6.90 -23.95 -13.92
CA ALA A 88 -5.52 -24.45 -13.90
C ALA A 88 -5.52 -25.97 -13.76
N THR A 89 -4.49 -26.63 -14.29
CA THR A 89 -4.18 -28.02 -13.96
C THR A 89 -3.23 -28.03 -12.77
N VAL A 90 -3.64 -28.59 -11.64
CA VAL A 90 -2.85 -28.59 -10.40
C VAL A 90 -2.44 -30.01 -10.04
N THR A 91 -1.15 -30.20 -9.79
CA THR A 91 -0.56 -31.46 -9.32
C THR A 91 0.21 -31.21 -8.03
N GLN A 92 0.26 -32.21 -7.15
CA GLN A 92 0.98 -32.13 -5.88
C GLN A 92 1.80 -33.39 -5.64
N SER A 93 3.06 -33.22 -5.25
CA SER A 93 3.96 -34.30 -4.83
C SER A 93 4.55 -33.95 -3.47
N GLY A 94 4.15 -34.70 -2.44
CA GLY A 94 4.46 -34.35 -1.06
C GLY A 94 3.92 -32.96 -0.70
N SER A 95 4.81 -32.06 -0.30
CA SER A 95 4.48 -30.67 0.01
C SER A 95 4.51 -29.73 -1.19
N GLN A 96 5.12 -30.13 -2.32
CA GLN A 96 5.27 -29.26 -3.48
C GLN A 96 4.04 -29.32 -4.38
N VAL A 97 3.50 -28.16 -4.73
CA VAL A 97 2.38 -28.00 -5.65
C VAL A 97 2.85 -27.33 -6.93
N THR A 98 2.36 -27.81 -8.08
CA THR A 98 2.60 -27.24 -9.40
C THR A 98 1.25 -26.99 -10.09
N ALA A 99 0.97 -25.74 -10.44
CA ALA A 99 -0.18 -25.33 -11.24
C ALA A 99 0.27 -24.88 -12.63
N THR A 100 -0.35 -25.40 -13.69
CA THR A 100 -0.10 -24.99 -15.08
C THR A 100 -1.35 -24.40 -15.70
N ASN A 101 -1.16 -23.48 -16.64
CA ASN A 101 -2.25 -22.88 -17.41
C ASN A 101 -3.12 -23.91 -18.15
N VAL A 102 -4.35 -23.51 -18.43
CA VAL A 102 -5.24 -24.16 -19.41
C VAL A 102 -5.22 -23.36 -20.72
N ASP A 103 -5.78 -23.91 -21.80
CA ASP A 103 -5.58 -23.37 -23.16
C ASP A 103 -5.96 -21.88 -23.31
N TYR A 104 -7.05 -21.45 -22.67
CA TYR A 104 -7.55 -20.07 -22.85
C TYR A 104 -6.83 -19.02 -22.00
N ASN A 105 -6.03 -19.41 -21.00
CA ASN A 105 -5.39 -18.47 -20.07
C ASN A 105 -3.86 -18.57 -20.03
N ALA A 106 -3.26 -19.15 -21.07
CA ALA A 106 -1.82 -19.32 -21.20
C ALA A 106 -1.07 -17.98 -21.32
N GLY A 107 -1.64 -17.03 -22.07
CA GLY A 107 -1.04 -15.73 -22.34
C GLY A 107 -1.24 -14.73 -21.20
N VAL A 108 -0.14 -14.19 -20.66
CA VAL A 108 -0.16 -13.12 -19.66
C VAL A 108 0.83 -12.03 -20.09
N GLY A 109 0.30 -10.90 -20.56
CA GLY A 109 1.11 -9.73 -20.92
C GLY A 109 1.87 -9.14 -19.73
N THR A 110 2.79 -8.22 -19.99
CA THR A 110 3.42 -7.41 -18.92
C THR A 110 2.35 -6.61 -18.18
N ASN A 111 2.40 -6.65 -16.86
CA ASN A 111 1.37 -6.20 -15.91
C ASN A 111 0.00 -6.88 -16.09
N GLY A 112 -0.09 -7.91 -16.92
CA GLY A 112 -1.26 -8.75 -17.08
C GLY A 112 -1.46 -9.66 -15.87
N THR A 113 -2.70 -10.09 -15.66
CA THR A 113 -3.08 -10.98 -14.56
C THR A 113 -3.79 -12.23 -15.06
N VAL A 114 -3.60 -13.34 -14.35
CA VAL A 114 -4.38 -14.57 -14.52
C VAL A 114 -4.73 -15.13 -13.15
N SER A 115 -5.96 -15.65 -13.02
CA SER A 115 -6.46 -16.19 -11.76
C SER A 115 -6.97 -17.61 -11.89
N PHE A 116 -6.75 -18.41 -10.86
CA PHE A 116 -7.26 -19.76 -10.72
C PHE A 116 -7.60 -20.06 -9.26
N GLY A 117 -8.27 -21.18 -9.01
CA GLY A 117 -8.60 -21.58 -7.65
C GLY A 117 -8.62 -23.10 -7.48
N PHE A 118 -8.64 -23.53 -6.23
CA PHE A 118 -8.75 -24.94 -5.88
C PHE A 118 -9.38 -25.15 -4.51
N ASN A 119 -9.88 -26.36 -4.28
CA ASN A 119 -10.20 -26.86 -2.96
C ASN A 119 -9.05 -27.74 -2.46
N GLY A 120 -8.79 -27.69 -1.16
CA GLY A 120 -7.79 -28.52 -0.50
C GLY A 120 -8.26 -28.99 0.87
N THR A 121 -7.47 -29.89 1.46
CA THR A 121 -7.65 -30.42 2.81
C THR A 121 -6.54 -29.93 3.74
N TRP A 122 -6.85 -29.86 5.02
CA TRP A 122 -5.91 -29.46 6.07
C TRP A 122 -6.21 -30.23 7.37
N ASN A 123 -5.28 -30.18 8.32
CA ASN A 123 -5.28 -31.04 9.52
C ASN A 123 -6.10 -30.51 10.71
N ASN A 124 -6.94 -29.49 10.52
CA ASN A 124 -7.70 -28.80 11.57
C ASN A 124 -6.90 -28.10 12.67
N SER A 125 -5.57 -28.06 12.57
CA SER A 125 -4.68 -27.40 13.55
C SER A 125 -3.99 -26.17 12.96
N SER A 126 -3.51 -26.24 11.72
CA SER A 126 -2.82 -25.12 11.07
C SER A 126 -3.02 -25.16 9.56
N ASN A 127 -3.41 -24.02 8.97
CA ASN A 127 -3.53 -23.84 7.53
C ASN A 127 -2.80 -22.55 7.07
N PRO A 128 -1.47 -22.50 7.17
CA PRO A 128 -0.70 -21.33 6.76
C PRO A 128 -0.74 -21.14 5.24
N THR A 129 -0.87 -19.88 4.82
CA THR A 129 -0.73 -19.47 3.42
C THR A 129 0.71 -19.67 2.94
N PRO A 130 0.93 -20.29 1.76
CA PRO A 130 2.26 -20.37 1.15
C PRO A 130 2.82 -18.99 0.82
N THR A 131 4.14 -18.84 0.89
CA THR A 131 4.85 -17.59 0.54
C THR A 131 5.94 -17.79 -0.50
N ASP A 132 6.28 -19.04 -0.84
CA ASP A 132 7.37 -19.43 -1.73
C ASP A 132 6.89 -19.69 -3.15
N PHE A 133 6.41 -18.65 -3.83
CA PHE A 133 5.94 -18.80 -5.21
C PHE A 133 7.07 -18.67 -6.23
N SER A 134 7.04 -19.51 -7.26
CA SER A 134 7.87 -19.33 -8.46
C SER A 134 7.04 -19.47 -9.73
N LEU A 135 7.24 -18.56 -10.67
CA LEU A 135 6.60 -18.54 -11.99
C LEU A 135 7.62 -18.92 -13.05
N ASN A 136 7.36 -20.00 -13.80
CA ASN A 136 8.25 -20.53 -14.83
C ASN A 136 9.69 -20.78 -14.34
N GLY A 137 9.83 -21.17 -13.08
CA GLY A 137 11.13 -21.44 -12.44
C GLY A 137 11.83 -20.21 -11.85
N VAL A 138 11.24 -19.03 -11.97
CA VAL A 138 11.76 -17.78 -11.36
C VAL A 138 10.98 -17.45 -10.10
N THR A 139 11.67 -17.20 -8.99
CA THR A 139 11.03 -16.83 -7.71
C THR A 139 10.27 -15.51 -7.84
N CYS A 140 9.00 -15.49 -7.43
CA CYS A 140 8.20 -14.28 -7.37
C CYS A 140 8.61 -13.45 -6.15
N ASN A 141 9.34 -12.37 -6.38
CA ASN A 141 9.86 -11.43 -5.38
C ASN A 141 9.13 -10.07 -5.42
N GLY A 142 8.04 -9.94 -6.19
CA GLY A 142 7.27 -8.70 -6.31
C GLY A 142 8.01 -7.52 -6.97
N SER A 143 9.16 -7.75 -7.60
CA SER A 143 9.94 -6.68 -8.25
C SER A 143 10.82 -7.21 -9.38
N VAL A 144 10.95 -6.45 -10.47
CA VAL A 144 11.91 -6.77 -11.54
C VAL A 144 13.27 -6.17 -11.16
N PRO A 145 14.39 -6.91 -11.21
CA PRO A 145 15.71 -6.30 -11.02
C PRO A 145 15.98 -5.26 -12.11
N THR A 146 16.22 -4.01 -11.73
CA THR A 146 16.70 -2.97 -12.65
C THR A 146 18.18 -3.21 -12.96
N THR A 147 18.50 -3.52 -14.21
CA THR A 147 19.89 -3.69 -14.70
C THR A 147 20.63 -2.33 -14.76
N PRO A 148 21.79 -2.16 -14.12
CA PRO A 148 22.72 -1.06 -14.43
C PRO A 148 23.76 -1.52 -15.46
N GLY A 149 23.91 -0.77 -16.55
CA GLY A 149 24.85 -1.07 -17.63
C GLY A 149 26.28 -0.55 -17.39
N GLY A 150 27.25 -1.36 -17.81
CA GLY A 150 28.46 -0.95 -18.57
C GLY A 150 29.75 -0.56 -17.82
N GLY A 151 30.79 -1.40 -17.92
CA GLY A 151 32.22 -0.98 -17.83
C GLY A 151 33.21 -2.05 -17.31
N PRO A 152 34.34 -2.41 -17.99
CA PRO A 152 35.04 -3.70 -17.79
C PRO A 152 36.45 -3.67 -17.13
N THR A 153 36.96 -4.90 -16.86
CA THR A 153 38.34 -5.37 -16.52
C THR A 153 38.75 -5.32 -15.03
N SER A 154 39.48 -6.28 -14.40
CA SER A 154 40.39 -7.35 -14.83
C SER A 154 40.54 -8.47 -13.74
N ALA A 155 41.08 -9.65 -14.10
CA ALA A 155 41.22 -10.95 -13.41
C ALA A 155 42.15 -10.96 -12.15
N SER A 156 42.34 -11.96 -11.24
CA SER A 156 42.23 -13.45 -11.15
C SER A 156 42.59 -13.87 -9.67
N PRO A 157 42.84 -15.15 -9.24
CA PRO A 157 41.91 -16.25 -8.89
C PRO A 157 42.06 -16.85 -7.43
N SER A 158 41.17 -17.81 -7.11
CA SER A 158 41.34 -19.02 -6.27
C SER A 158 41.11 -18.99 -4.74
N THR A 159 40.07 -19.67 -4.23
CA THR A 159 40.11 -21.04 -3.62
C THR A 159 38.81 -21.38 -2.85
N SER A 160 38.52 -22.69 -2.82
CA SER A 160 37.43 -23.49 -2.21
C SER A 160 36.71 -22.97 -0.94
N PRO A 161 35.39 -23.21 -0.79
CA PRO A 161 34.64 -22.87 0.42
C PRO A 161 34.79 -23.94 1.53
N THR A 162 35.15 -23.48 2.73
CA THR A 162 34.99 -24.17 4.01
C THR A 162 33.49 -24.20 4.40
N PRO A 163 32.95 -25.27 5.02
CA PRO A 163 31.54 -25.34 5.39
C PRO A 163 31.18 -24.31 6.46
N THR A 164 30.21 -23.45 6.15
CA THR A 164 29.63 -22.47 7.08
C THR A 164 28.60 -23.17 7.99
N PRO A 165 28.63 -22.92 9.32
CA PRO A 165 27.73 -23.53 10.28
C PRO A 165 26.26 -23.17 10.05
N THR A 166 25.39 -24.10 10.45
CA THR A 166 23.93 -23.97 10.53
C THR A 166 23.54 -22.63 11.17
N PRO A 167 22.78 -21.76 10.47
CA PRO A 167 22.23 -20.56 11.10
C PRO A 167 21.13 -20.96 12.08
N THR A 168 21.36 -20.65 13.34
CA THR A 168 20.35 -20.41 14.38
C THR A 168 19.22 -19.55 13.80
N PRO A 169 17.93 -19.82 14.11
CA PRO A 169 16.82 -19.07 13.55
C PRO A 169 16.93 -17.58 13.90
N THR A 170 17.29 -16.78 12.91
CA THR A 170 17.20 -15.31 12.97
C THR A 170 15.74 -14.94 12.73
N THR A 171 15.12 -14.31 13.72
CA THR A 171 13.91 -13.51 13.54
C THR A 171 14.15 -12.53 12.39
N GLY A 172 13.57 -12.80 11.21
CA GLY A 172 13.58 -11.86 10.10
C GLY A 172 12.99 -10.52 10.57
N PRO A 173 13.50 -9.38 10.08
CA PRO A 173 13.02 -8.09 10.52
C PRO A 173 11.54 -7.98 10.14
N THR A 174 10.66 -7.84 11.12
CA THR A 174 9.43 -7.09 10.92
C THR A 174 9.88 -5.77 10.29
N SER A 175 9.52 -5.50 9.03
CA SER A 175 9.80 -4.19 8.44
C SER A 175 9.25 -3.16 9.43
N ALA A 176 10.13 -2.29 9.93
CA ALA A 176 9.70 -1.30 10.91
C ALA A 176 8.51 -0.50 10.33
N PRO A 177 7.49 -0.17 11.15
CA PRO A 177 6.33 0.57 10.67
C PRO A 177 6.76 1.86 9.96
N GLN A 178 6.03 2.24 8.90
CA GLN A 178 6.35 3.44 8.12
C GLN A 178 6.03 4.71 8.94
N THR A 179 7.05 5.32 9.55
CA THR A 179 6.92 6.54 10.37
C THR A 179 7.22 7.85 9.62
N GLY A 180 7.77 7.74 8.42
CA GLY A 180 7.97 8.87 7.51
C GLY A 180 6.71 9.26 6.75
N LEU A 181 6.76 10.39 6.04
CA LEU A 181 5.67 10.82 5.18
C LEU A 181 5.48 9.83 4.02
N VAL A 182 4.29 9.23 3.95
CA VAL A 182 3.81 8.38 2.85
C VAL A 182 2.48 8.95 2.36
N GLY A 183 2.10 8.67 1.12
CA GLY A 183 0.78 9.03 0.62
C GLY A 183 0.75 10.30 -0.22
N TRP A 184 -0.45 10.86 -0.36
CA TRP A 184 -0.73 11.95 -1.30
C TRP A 184 0.08 13.22 -1.03
N ALA A 185 0.47 13.50 0.21
CA ALA A 185 1.32 14.65 0.51
C ALA A 185 2.78 14.51 0.03
N THR A 186 3.21 13.32 -0.45
CA THR A 186 4.49 13.13 -1.17
C THR A 186 4.42 13.59 -2.64
N GLN A 187 3.22 13.68 -3.20
CA GLN A 187 2.99 14.03 -4.59
C GLN A 187 3.00 15.55 -4.77
N ASN A 188 2.85 16.04 -6.01
CA ASN A 188 2.78 17.49 -6.29
C ASN A 188 3.96 18.32 -5.74
N GLY A 189 5.18 17.77 -5.83
CA GLY A 189 6.40 18.39 -5.31
C GLY A 189 6.66 18.12 -3.82
N GLY A 190 5.80 17.37 -3.13
CA GLY A 190 6.01 16.91 -1.76
C GLY A 190 5.67 17.95 -0.68
N THR A 191 5.85 17.54 0.57
CA THR A 191 5.58 18.35 1.77
C THR A 191 6.80 18.35 2.67
N THR A 192 7.42 19.52 2.83
CA THR A 192 8.63 19.78 3.62
C THR A 192 8.40 20.76 4.78
N GLY A 193 7.23 21.41 4.81
CA GLY A 193 6.87 22.39 5.83
C GLY A 193 7.80 23.59 5.83
N GLY A 194 8.31 23.93 7.01
CA GLY A 194 9.34 24.95 7.21
C GLY A 194 10.74 24.53 6.75
N GLY A 195 10.95 23.25 6.38
CA GLY A 195 12.24 22.74 5.93
C GLY A 195 13.36 23.01 6.93
N SER A 196 14.45 23.62 6.45
CA SER A 196 15.60 24.03 7.27
C SER A 196 15.51 25.47 7.79
N ALA A 197 14.32 26.08 7.76
CA ALA A 197 14.13 27.45 8.24
C ALA A 197 14.43 27.56 9.75
N ALA A 198 14.64 28.81 10.19
CA ALA A 198 14.89 29.10 11.59
C ALA A 198 13.77 28.53 12.49
N THR A 199 14.20 27.99 13.62
CA THR A 199 13.29 27.42 14.62
C THR A 199 12.91 28.48 15.64
N THR A 200 11.62 28.63 15.90
CA THR A 200 11.08 29.51 16.93
C THR A 200 10.26 28.69 17.92
N THR A 201 10.55 28.82 19.21
CA THR A 201 9.72 28.21 20.26
C THR A 201 8.64 29.19 20.70
N VAL A 202 7.40 28.73 20.78
CA VAL A 202 6.24 29.50 21.23
C VAL A 202 5.64 28.84 22.48
N THR A 203 5.26 29.67 23.45
CA THR A 203 4.68 29.26 24.74
C THR A 203 3.40 30.02 25.09
N THR A 204 2.96 30.94 24.23
CA THR A 204 1.76 31.76 24.44
C THR A 204 0.90 31.78 23.17
N ALA A 205 -0.39 32.07 23.34
CA ALA A 205 -1.31 32.15 22.21
C ALA A 205 -0.93 33.24 21.21
N SER A 206 -0.51 34.42 21.70
CA SER A 206 -0.08 35.51 20.82
C SER A 206 1.14 35.13 19.99
N ALA A 207 2.15 34.51 20.60
CA ALA A 207 3.35 34.06 19.90
C ALA A 207 3.03 32.96 18.87
N LEU A 208 2.16 32.00 19.23
CA LEU A 208 1.69 30.97 18.31
C LEU A 208 0.98 31.59 17.10
N THR A 209 -0.03 32.45 17.34
CA THR A 209 -0.81 33.13 16.30
C THR A 209 0.09 33.92 15.35
N SER A 210 1.04 34.70 15.89
CA SER A 210 1.99 35.46 15.07
C SER A 210 2.89 34.54 14.24
N ALA A 211 3.41 33.46 14.84
CA ALA A 211 4.32 32.54 14.15
C ALA A 211 3.63 31.79 13.01
N VAL A 212 2.43 31.23 13.25
CA VAL A 212 1.70 30.46 12.23
C VAL A 212 1.12 31.36 11.14
N GLY A 213 0.75 32.60 11.48
CA GLY A 213 0.21 33.59 10.54
C GLY A 213 1.24 34.32 9.69
N SER A 214 2.54 34.17 9.99
CA SER A 214 3.63 34.80 9.24
C SER A 214 3.78 34.23 7.83
N THR A 215 4.11 35.06 6.85
CA THR A 215 4.41 34.61 5.47
C THR A 215 5.79 33.97 5.32
N ALA A 216 6.71 34.22 6.27
CA ALA A 216 8.04 33.61 6.25
C ALA A 216 7.99 32.11 6.54
N ALA A 217 8.79 31.31 5.84
CA ALA A 217 8.93 29.88 6.18
C ALA A 217 9.54 29.72 7.58
N SER A 218 9.04 28.78 8.38
CA SER A 218 9.53 28.60 9.75
C SER A 218 9.23 27.21 10.33
N VAL A 219 10.09 26.79 11.25
CA VAL A 219 9.83 25.65 12.14
C VAL A 219 9.39 26.22 13.49
N ILE A 220 8.16 25.91 13.90
CA ILE A 220 7.52 26.43 15.10
C ILE A 220 7.45 25.30 16.11
N ARG A 221 8.19 25.43 17.21
CA ARG A 221 8.16 24.51 18.34
C ARG A 221 7.14 24.98 19.35
N VAL A 222 6.09 24.20 19.57
CA VAL A 222 5.10 24.49 20.60
C VAL A 222 5.58 23.86 21.90
N SER A 223 5.61 24.63 22.99
CA SER A 223 6.02 24.12 24.30
C SER A 223 5.00 24.45 25.37
N GLY A 224 4.68 23.46 26.20
CA GLY A 224 3.66 23.58 27.24
C GLY A 224 2.23 23.59 26.69
N THR A 225 1.29 24.05 27.52
CA THR A 225 -0.11 24.22 27.14
C THR A 225 -0.35 25.66 26.69
N ILE A 226 -0.88 25.83 25.48
CA ILE A 226 -1.30 27.12 24.93
C ILE A 226 -2.83 27.12 24.82
N SER A 227 -3.47 27.93 25.65
CA SER A 227 -4.90 28.20 25.57
C SER A 227 -5.17 29.38 24.64
N CYS A 228 -6.02 29.19 23.65
CA CYS A 228 -6.34 30.13 22.57
C CYS A 228 -7.85 30.03 22.26
N SER A 229 -8.33 30.82 21.29
CA SER A 229 -9.72 30.72 20.80
C SER A 229 -9.79 30.86 19.29
N GLY A 230 -10.85 30.33 18.71
CA GLY A 230 -11.14 30.41 17.28
C GLY A 230 -10.21 29.58 16.40
N MET A 231 -10.13 29.94 15.12
CA MET A 231 -9.32 29.23 14.13
C MET A 231 -8.10 30.05 13.72
N LEU A 232 -6.92 29.64 14.20
CA LEU A 232 -5.67 30.33 13.91
C LEU A 232 -5.25 30.10 12.47
N ARG A 233 -5.01 31.17 11.73
CA ARG A 233 -4.62 31.11 10.32
C ARG A 233 -3.18 30.60 10.16
N VAL A 234 -3.00 29.43 9.55
CA VAL A 234 -1.68 28.86 9.26
C VAL A 234 -1.29 29.15 7.81
N ARG A 235 -0.24 29.95 7.62
CA ARG A 235 0.32 30.27 6.29
C ARG A 235 1.19 29.15 5.72
N SER A 236 1.55 29.27 4.45
CA SER A 236 2.40 28.32 3.74
C SER A 236 3.78 28.13 4.39
N ASN A 237 4.42 27.00 4.11
CA ASN A 237 5.80 26.68 4.50
C ASN A 237 6.02 26.68 6.01
N LYS A 238 5.16 25.96 6.73
CA LYS A 238 5.23 25.85 8.20
C LYS A 238 5.47 24.42 8.62
N THR A 239 6.36 24.22 9.56
CA THR A 239 6.39 23.00 10.38
C THR A 239 5.99 23.40 11.79
N ILE A 240 4.80 23.02 12.23
CA ILE A 240 4.33 23.21 13.60
C ILE A 240 4.52 21.90 14.33
N LEU A 241 5.48 21.87 15.26
CA LEU A 241 5.94 20.66 15.91
C LEU A 241 5.85 20.81 17.42
N GLY A 242 5.09 19.93 18.08
CA GLY A 242 5.01 19.91 19.53
C GLY A 242 6.28 19.37 20.18
N ASN A 243 6.78 20.07 21.19
CA ASN A 243 7.69 19.50 22.18
C ASN A 243 6.95 18.47 23.05
N PRO A 244 7.65 17.66 23.87
CA PRO A 244 6.98 16.73 24.79
C PRO A 244 5.92 17.43 25.65
N GLY A 245 4.68 16.92 25.60
CA GLY A 245 3.53 17.47 26.33
C GLY A 245 2.90 18.74 25.73
N ALA A 246 3.32 19.18 24.53
CA ALA A 246 2.75 20.34 23.88
C ALA A 246 1.24 20.17 23.61
N THR A 247 0.45 21.12 24.11
CA THR A 247 -1.01 21.07 24.05
C THR A 247 -1.58 22.39 23.54
N ILE A 248 -2.52 22.32 22.61
CA ILE A 248 -3.36 23.43 22.13
C ILE A 248 -4.76 23.22 22.69
N VAL A 249 -5.31 24.23 23.36
CA VAL A 249 -6.63 24.17 24.03
C VAL A 249 -7.50 25.34 23.60
N GLY A 250 -8.78 25.10 23.27
CA GLY A 250 -9.73 26.16 22.96
C GLY A 250 -9.71 26.64 21.51
N CYS A 251 -8.75 26.22 20.70
CA CYS A 251 -8.61 26.68 19.32
C CYS A 251 -8.14 25.59 18.36
N GLY A 252 -8.31 25.86 17.07
CA GLY A 252 -7.83 25.02 15.99
C GLY A 252 -6.99 25.77 14.97
N PHE A 253 -6.51 25.05 13.97
CA PHE A 253 -5.70 25.58 12.88
C PHE A 253 -6.47 25.61 11.56
N ASN A 254 -6.40 26.73 10.84
CA ASN A 254 -7.05 26.90 9.54
C ASN A 254 -6.01 27.18 8.44
N ILE A 255 -5.83 26.21 7.56
CA ILE A 255 -5.02 26.29 6.35
C ILE A 255 -5.98 26.59 5.20
N ASN A 256 -6.00 27.83 4.72
CA ASN A 256 -6.98 28.32 3.75
C ASN A 256 -6.26 28.82 2.48
N GLY A 257 -6.15 27.97 1.46
CA GLY A 257 -5.41 28.25 0.22
C GLY A 257 -3.89 28.33 0.37
N ASP A 258 -3.36 27.87 1.50
CA ASP A 258 -1.92 27.72 1.72
C ASP A 258 -1.44 26.32 1.42
N ARG A 259 -0.13 26.19 1.22
CA ARG A 259 0.49 24.90 0.91
C ARG A 259 1.74 24.62 1.73
N ASN A 260 2.18 23.37 1.68
CA ASN A 260 3.44 22.93 2.28
C ASN A 260 3.46 23.17 3.79
N VAL A 261 2.56 22.49 4.52
CA VAL A 261 2.42 22.61 5.97
C VAL A 261 2.51 21.24 6.64
N ILE A 262 3.27 21.17 7.73
CA ILE A 262 3.36 20.00 8.61
C ILE A 262 2.81 20.40 9.98
N ILE A 263 1.84 19.64 10.50
CA ILE A 263 1.31 19.77 11.86
C ILE A 263 1.57 18.44 12.57
N ARG A 264 2.45 18.46 13.57
CA ARG A 264 3.03 17.23 14.10
C ARG A 264 3.23 17.24 15.62
N ASN A 265 3.00 16.09 16.26
CA ASN A 265 3.28 15.86 17.68
C ASN A 265 2.55 16.81 18.65
N LEU A 266 1.35 17.27 18.31
CA LEU A 266 0.54 18.15 19.16
C LEU A 266 -0.64 17.42 19.77
N THR A 267 -0.98 17.78 21.01
CA THR A 267 -2.28 17.45 21.60
C THR A 267 -3.26 18.61 21.38
N PHE A 268 -4.41 18.38 20.77
CA PHE A 268 -5.51 19.33 20.65
C PHE A 268 -6.65 18.92 21.58
N ARG A 269 -7.20 19.87 22.32
CA ARG A 269 -8.37 19.67 23.18
C ARG A 269 -9.34 20.84 23.12
N ASP A 270 -10.61 20.54 23.33
CA ASP A 270 -11.62 21.54 23.66
C ASP A 270 -11.71 22.67 22.62
N TRP A 271 -11.60 22.36 21.33
CA TRP A 271 -11.68 23.36 20.26
C TRP A 271 -13.13 23.73 19.93
N ASP A 272 -13.36 25.00 19.59
CA ASP A 272 -14.71 25.56 19.40
C ASP A 272 -15.29 25.35 17.98
N ASP A 273 -14.46 24.93 17.01
CA ASP A 273 -14.85 24.67 15.61
C ASP A 273 -14.24 23.32 15.18
N ASP A 274 -13.14 23.34 14.41
CA ASP A 274 -12.35 22.14 14.08
C ASP A 274 -10.98 22.15 14.78
N ALA A 275 -10.35 21.01 15.06
CA ALA A 275 -8.96 21.01 15.53
C ALA A 275 -8.01 21.46 14.40
N ILE A 276 -8.21 20.93 13.19
CA ILE A 276 -7.50 21.29 11.97
C ILE A 276 -8.48 21.34 10.81
N ASN A 277 -8.56 22.50 10.16
CA ASN A 277 -9.34 22.72 8.94
C ASN A 277 -8.41 23.06 7.77
N VAL A 278 -8.58 22.37 6.65
CA VAL A 278 -7.86 22.54 5.39
C VAL A 278 -8.86 22.85 4.29
N GLN A 279 -8.77 24.03 3.69
CA GLN A 279 -9.78 24.51 2.75
C GLN A 279 -9.22 25.45 1.68
N GLU A 280 -10.09 25.81 0.73
CA GLU A 280 -9.85 26.80 -0.32
C GLU A 280 -8.63 26.47 -1.17
N SER A 281 -8.59 25.25 -1.71
CA SER A 281 -7.52 24.75 -2.58
C SER A 281 -6.14 24.67 -1.90
N ALA A 282 -6.11 24.51 -0.57
CA ALA A 282 -4.88 24.24 0.16
C ALA A 282 -4.26 22.89 -0.27
N THR A 283 -2.93 22.82 -0.38
CA THR A 283 -2.25 21.62 -0.90
C THR A 283 -0.98 21.21 -0.16
N ASN A 284 -0.58 19.94 -0.28
CA ASN A 284 0.69 19.45 0.28
C ASN A 284 0.75 19.64 1.81
N ILE A 285 -0.14 18.95 2.52
CA ILE A 285 -0.28 19.06 3.98
C ILE A 285 -0.04 17.71 4.63
N TRP A 286 0.72 17.69 5.72
CA TRP A 286 0.96 16.49 6.53
C TRP A 286 0.52 16.71 7.97
N ILE A 287 -0.46 15.92 8.41
CA ILE A 287 -1.02 15.93 9.77
C ILE A 287 -0.60 14.63 10.44
N ASP A 288 0.39 14.69 11.32
CA ASP A 288 1.11 13.49 11.79
C ASP A 288 1.29 13.41 13.31
N HIS A 289 1.09 12.23 13.91
CA HIS A 289 1.37 12.00 15.33
C HIS A 289 0.69 13.01 16.27
N ASN A 290 -0.52 13.46 15.96
CA ASN A 290 -1.29 14.34 16.83
C ASN A 290 -2.26 13.54 17.69
N THR A 291 -2.63 14.09 18.84
CA THR A 291 -3.70 13.55 19.69
C THR A 291 -4.84 14.56 19.76
N MET A 292 -6.08 14.13 19.53
CA MET A 292 -7.24 15.02 19.45
C MET A 292 -8.41 14.45 20.25
N SER A 293 -9.04 15.27 21.08
CA SER A 293 -10.18 14.85 21.92
C SER A 293 -11.05 16.01 22.37
N ASN A 294 -12.32 15.75 22.70
CA ASN A 294 -13.25 16.69 23.33
C ASN A 294 -13.51 17.96 22.50
N GLY A 295 -13.58 17.87 21.17
CA GLY A 295 -13.90 19.02 20.32
C GLY A 295 -15.39 19.31 20.20
N TYR A 296 -15.71 20.50 19.69
CA TYR A 296 -17.09 20.88 19.36
C TYR A 296 -17.57 20.33 17.99
N ASP A 297 -16.83 20.58 16.89
CA ASP A 297 -17.18 20.08 15.55
C ASP A 297 -16.24 18.97 15.03
N GLY A 298 -15.56 19.16 13.91
CA GLY A 298 -14.67 18.18 13.29
C GLY A 298 -13.34 18.09 14.04
N ALA A 299 -12.64 16.96 13.99
CA ALA A 299 -11.23 16.95 14.37
C ALA A 299 -10.36 17.41 13.19
N VAL A 300 -10.47 16.73 12.05
CA VAL A 300 -9.75 17.08 10.82
C VAL A 300 -10.71 17.22 9.65
N ASP A 301 -10.91 18.45 9.21
CA ASP A 301 -11.78 18.78 8.10
C ASP A 301 -10.96 19.19 6.87
N ILE A 302 -11.23 18.56 5.73
CA ILE A 302 -10.55 18.82 4.46
C ILE A 302 -11.60 19.04 3.38
N LYS A 303 -11.67 20.24 2.81
CA LYS A 303 -12.79 20.65 1.94
C LYS A 303 -12.36 21.64 0.86
N ARG A 304 -13.30 22.00 -0.02
CA ARG A 304 -13.20 23.15 -0.93
C ARG A 304 -11.97 23.09 -1.84
N GLY A 305 -11.84 22.02 -2.63
CA GLY A 305 -10.77 21.84 -3.61
C GLY A 305 -9.38 21.58 -3.02
N SER A 306 -9.27 21.38 -1.71
CA SER A 306 -7.99 21.03 -1.07
C SER A 306 -7.46 19.69 -1.57
N ASP A 307 -6.15 19.48 -1.56
CA ASP A 307 -5.56 18.33 -2.27
C ASP A 307 -4.16 17.93 -1.80
N PHE A 308 -3.73 16.71 -2.13
CA PHE A 308 -2.40 16.21 -1.79
C PHE A 308 -2.10 16.21 -0.28
N ILE A 309 -2.90 15.49 0.50
CA ILE A 309 -2.83 15.53 1.97
C ILE A 309 -2.59 14.13 2.53
N THR A 310 -1.77 14.04 3.57
CA THR A 310 -1.62 12.82 4.37
C THR A 310 -1.99 13.11 5.83
N VAL A 311 -2.85 12.26 6.39
CA VAL A 311 -3.23 12.23 7.79
C VAL A 311 -2.76 10.91 8.38
N SER A 312 -1.69 10.93 9.19
CA SER A 312 -1.03 9.72 9.64
C SER A 312 -0.73 9.67 11.14
N TRP A 313 -0.75 8.47 11.71
CA TRP A 313 -0.30 8.25 13.10
C TRP A 313 -1.01 9.11 14.16
N ASN A 314 -2.20 9.65 13.87
CA ASN A 314 -2.94 10.45 14.84
C ASN A 314 -3.77 9.55 15.76
N ARG A 315 -4.00 9.97 17.01
CA ARG A 315 -4.95 9.32 17.92
C ARG A 315 -6.13 10.25 18.19
N LEU A 316 -7.34 9.74 18.01
CA LEU A 316 -8.58 10.45 18.26
C LEU A 316 -9.42 9.65 19.25
N PHE A 317 -9.88 10.28 20.33
CA PHE A 317 -10.70 9.65 21.37
C PHE A 317 -11.63 10.68 22.01
N ASN A 318 -12.71 10.23 22.67
CA ASN A 318 -13.72 11.09 23.28
C ASN A 318 -14.20 12.20 22.32
N HIS A 319 -14.57 11.81 21.11
CA HIS A 319 -14.99 12.75 20.08
C HIS A 319 -16.05 12.15 19.16
N ASP A 320 -17.00 12.97 18.71
CA ASP A 320 -18.10 12.54 17.85
C ASP A 320 -17.68 12.54 16.37
N LYS A 321 -17.44 13.73 15.80
CA LYS A 321 -17.21 13.94 14.36
C LYS A 321 -15.71 14.00 14.07
N THR A 322 -15.10 12.92 13.61
CA THR A 322 -13.63 12.88 13.47
C THR A 322 -13.11 13.56 12.21
N MET A 323 -13.36 13.03 11.02
CA MET A 323 -12.69 13.45 9.79
C MET A 323 -13.66 13.59 8.62
N LEU A 324 -13.93 14.84 8.22
CA LEU A 324 -14.77 15.14 7.05
C LEU A 324 -13.89 15.45 5.84
N LEU A 325 -14.13 14.77 4.72
CA LEU A 325 -13.49 15.03 3.44
C LEU A 325 -14.56 15.44 2.41
N GLY A 326 -14.63 16.73 2.11
CA GLY A 326 -15.70 17.33 1.31
C GLY A 326 -16.94 17.63 2.16
N HIS A 327 -17.28 18.92 2.26
CA HIS A 327 -18.22 19.41 3.27
C HIS A 327 -19.70 19.39 2.85
N SER A 328 -19.98 19.48 1.55
CA SER A 328 -21.34 19.68 1.03
C SER A 328 -21.57 18.85 -0.22
N ASP A 329 -22.77 18.28 -0.34
CA ASP A 329 -23.23 17.53 -1.53
C ASP A 329 -23.36 18.44 -2.77
N ASP A 330 -23.48 19.75 -2.57
CA ASP A 330 -23.63 20.74 -3.64
C ASP A 330 -22.31 21.35 -4.13
N ASN A 331 -21.17 20.91 -3.56
CA ASN A 331 -19.85 21.50 -3.87
C ASN A 331 -19.05 20.73 -4.94
N ALA A 332 -19.72 19.90 -5.73
CA ALA A 332 -19.07 19.06 -6.75
C ALA A 332 -18.19 19.87 -7.71
N ALA A 333 -18.62 21.08 -8.10
CA ALA A 333 -17.89 21.93 -9.05
C ALA A 333 -16.47 22.32 -8.57
N GLN A 334 -16.25 22.38 -7.26
CA GLN A 334 -14.95 22.68 -6.67
C GLN A 334 -14.20 21.42 -6.22
N ASP A 335 -14.91 20.38 -5.77
CA ASP A 335 -14.29 19.22 -5.11
C ASP A 335 -13.98 18.05 -6.07
N VAL A 336 -14.68 17.93 -7.20
CA VAL A 336 -14.40 16.87 -8.20
C VAL A 336 -13.04 17.09 -8.84
N GLY A 337 -12.20 16.06 -8.85
CA GLY A 337 -10.81 16.11 -9.34
C GLY A 337 -9.79 16.54 -8.28
N HIS A 338 -10.24 16.85 -7.06
CA HIS A 338 -9.43 17.21 -5.91
C HIS A 338 -9.60 16.19 -4.76
N LEU A 339 -9.34 16.63 -3.52
CA LEU A 339 -9.57 15.86 -2.30
C LEU A 339 -8.81 14.52 -2.27
N ARG A 340 -7.60 14.47 -2.85
CA ARG A 340 -6.75 13.28 -2.78
C ARG A 340 -6.04 13.24 -1.45
N VAL A 341 -6.54 12.37 -0.57
CA VAL A 341 -6.07 12.26 0.82
C VAL A 341 -5.72 10.82 1.18
N THR A 342 -4.63 10.66 1.91
CA THR A 342 -4.20 9.40 2.51
C THR A 342 -4.45 9.44 4.01
N TYR A 343 -5.12 8.44 4.55
CA TYR A 343 -5.31 8.22 5.99
C TYR A 343 -4.61 6.92 6.38
N HIS A 344 -3.54 6.98 7.18
CA HIS A 344 -2.88 5.75 7.60
C HIS A 344 -2.36 5.72 9.03
N HIS A 345 -2.40 4.54 9.64
CA HIS A 345 -1.91 4.31 11.00
C HIS A 345 -2.54 5.22 12.06
N ASN A 346 -3.72 5.77 11.78
CA ASN A 346 -4.48 6.52 12.78
C ASN A 346 -5.19 5.55 13.73
N TRP A 347 -5.33 5.97 14.98
CA TRP A 347 -6.09 5.28 16.01
C TRP A 347 -7.39 6.02 16.28
N PHE A 348 -8.50 5.40 15.91
CA PHE A 348 -9.86 5.84 16.23
C PHE A 348 -10.35 5.06 17.45
N ASP A 349 -10.20 5.68 18.62
CA ASP A 349 -10.31 5.04 19.93
C ASP A 349 -11.62 5.44 20.60
N GLY A 350 -12.69 4.68 20.33
CA GLY A 350 -14.02 4.90 20.91
C GLY A 350 -14.73 6.16 20.40
N THR A 351 -14.32 6.71 19.26
CA THR A 351 -14.96 7.86 18.61
C THR A 351 -16.21 7.46 17.83
N THR A 352 -17.15 8.38 17.64
CA THR A 352 -18.48 8.03 17.08
C THR A 352 -18.44 7.78 15.57
N GLN A 353 -18.02 8.76 14.75
CA GLN A 353 -18.26 8.72 13.30
C GLN A 353 -17.28 9.56 12.46
N ARG A 354 -17.34 9.38 11.14
CA ARG A 354 -16.56 10.08 10.09
C ARG A 354 -15.09 9.67 10.08
N HIS A 355 -14.78 8.40 9.82
CA HIS A 355 -13.40 7.89 9.91
C HIS A 355 -12.78 7.39 8.58
N PRO A 356 -12.71 8.16 7.48
CA PRO A 356 -13.34 9.44 7.19
C PRO A 356 -14.75 9.28 6.59
N ARG A 357 -15.53 10.38 6.59
CA ARG A 357 -16.68 10.55 5.67
C ARG A 357 -16.22 11.32 4.44
N VAL A 358 -16.34 10.72 3.26
CA VAL A 358 -15.74 11.21 2.01
C VAL A 358 -16.80 11.57 0.98
N ARG A 359 -16.66 12.74 0.38
CA ARG A 359 -17.38 13.19 -0.83
C ARG A 359 -16.38 13.49 -1.95
N PHE A 360 -16.75 13.16 -3.19
CA PHE A 360 -16.07 13.47 -4.46
C PHE A 360 -14.62 13.00 -4.66
N GLY A 361 -13.78 12.96 -3.62
CA GLY A 361 -12.38 12.59 -3.73
C GLY A 361 -12.23 11.19 -4.31
N ASN A 362 -11.45 11.07 -5.39
CA ASN A 362 -11.16 9.80 -6.04
C ASN A 362 -9.77 9.84 -6.70
N PRO A 363 -8.79 9.03 -6.24
CA PRO A 363 -8.91 8.04 -5.17
C PRO A 363 -8.47 8.60 -3.79
N VAL A 364 -9.24 8.23 -2.77
CA VAL A 364 -8.89 8.39 -1.34
C VAL A 364 -8.38 7.06 -0.82
N HIS A 365 -7.30 7.09 -0.03
CA HIS A 365 -6.65 5.87 0.46
C HIS A 365 -6.70 5.80 1.98
N VAL A 366 -7.30 4.75 2.51
CA VAL A 366 -7.48 4.53 3.96
C VAL A 366 -6.85 3.19 4.31
N TYR A 367 -5.65 3.19 4.89
CA TYR A 367 -4.93 1.94 5.16
C TYR A 367 -4.21 1.84 6.51
N ASN A 368 -4.07 0.61 7.03
CA ASN A 368 -3.46 0.30 8.33
C ASN A 368 -3.96 1.17 9.50
N ASN A 369 -5.20 1.66 9.50
CA ASN A 369 -5.76 2.36 10.64
C ASN A 369 -6.37 1.36 11.64
N TYR A 370 -6.39 1.73 12.92
CA TYR A 370 -7.01 0.95 13.97
C TYR A 370 -8.30 1.62 14.44
N TYR A 371 -9.41 0.91 14.32
CA TYR A 371 -10.75 1.30 14.73
C TYR A 371 -11.16 0.44 15.91
N TYR A 372 -11.44 1.06 17.05
CA TYR A 372 -11.80 0.39 18.28
C TYR A 372 -13.08 0.97 18.87
N ASN A 373 -14.11 0.14 19.04
CA ASN A 373 -15.35 0.47 19.73
C ASN A 373 -16.01 1.76 19.20
N ASN A 374 -15.98 1.96 17.87
CA ASN A 374 -16.62 3.10 17.23
C ASN A 374 -18.12 2.88 17.12
N SER A 375 -18.91 3.79 17.69
CA SER A 375 -20.35 3.59 17.92
C SER A 375 -21.26 3.95 16.74
N GLY A 376 -20.79 4.76 15.80
CA GLY A 376 -21.49 5.11 14.57
C GLY A 376 -21.04 4.24 13.40
N TYR A 377 -20.01 4.70 12.69
CA TYR A 377 -19.44 4.01 11.53
C TYR A 377 -17.97 4.37 11.33
N GLY A 378 -17.22 3.51 10.63
CA GLY A 378 -15.86 3.76 10.19
C GLY A 378 -15.82 4.67 8.95
N VAL A 379 -15.58 4.08 7.77
CA VAL A 379 -15.40 4.82 6.50
C VAL A 379 -16.72 4.96 5.74
N ALA A 380 -17.14 6.18 5.41
CA ALA A 380 -18.30 6.39 4.53
C ALA A 380 -17.84 6.95 3.18
N SER A 381 -18.16 6.27 2.07
CA SER A 381 -17.94 6.75 0.71
C SER A 381 -19.22 7.28 0.10
N THR A 382 -19.26 8.59 -0.17
CA THR A 382 -20.46 9.30 -0.60
C THR A 382 -20.18 10.16 -1.83
N MET A 383 -21.24 10.62 -2.51
CA MET A 383 -21.18 11.61 -3.59
C MET A 383 -20.11 11.29 -4.66
N ASN A 384 -20.17 10.10 -5.25
CA ASN A 384 -19.23 9.64 -6.28
C ASN A 384 -17.74 9.65 -5.88
N ALA A 385 -17.42 9.71 -4.57
CA ALA A 385 -16.07 9.47 -4.08
C ALA A 385 -15.59 8.07 -4.47
N GLY A 386 -14.28 7.85 -4.51
CA GLY A 386 -13.68 6.53 -4.64
C GLY A 386 -12.70 6.27 -3.51
N VAL A 387 -13.04 5.34 -2.62
CA VAL A 387 -12.24 5.07 -1.41
C VAL A 387 -11.69 3.65 -1.39
N LEU A 388 -10.37 3.52 -1.29
CA LEU A 388 -9.69 2.25 -1.04
C LEU A 388 -9.51 2.05 0.46
N VAL A 389 -10.18 1.04 1.03
CA VAL A 389 -10.07 0.65 2.45
C VAL A 389 -9.24 -0.62 2.54
N GLU A 390 -7.96 -0.49 2.89
CA GLU A 390 -6.98 -1.57 2.79
C GLU A 390 -6.23 -1.84 4.09
N GLY A 391 -6.10 -3.10 4.52
CA GLY A 391 -5.17 -3.40 5.62
C GLY A 391 -5.58 -2.89 7.00
N ASN A 392 -6.80 -2.40 7.19
CA ASN A 392 -7.23 -1.80 8.45
C ASN A 392 -7.63 -2.86 9.49
N TYR A 393 -7.60 -2.51 10.77
CA TYR A 393 -8.07 -3.34 11.88
C TYR A 393 -9.33 -2.75 12.49
N PHE A 394 -10.44 -3.48 12.42
CA PHE A 394 -11.72 -3.11 13.02
C PHE A 394 -12.03 -4.03 14.21
N ASP A 395 -12.26 -3.43 15.38
CA ASP A 395 -12.47 -4.12 16.65
C ASP A 395 -13.70 -3.55 17.34
N HIS A 396 -14.78 -4.33 17.46
CA HIS A 396 -16.08 -3.88 17.98
C HIS A 396 -16.66 -2.68 17.20
N VAL A 397 -16.63 -2.75 15.87
CA VAL A 397 -17.20 -1.73 14.99
C VAL A 397 -18.33 -2.37 14.19
N SER A 398 -19.58 -2.05 14.53
CA SER A 398 -20.76 -2.64 13.86
C SER A 398 -20.83 -2.29 12.38
N ASP A 399 -20.38 -1.09 12.02
CA ASP A 399 -20.35 -0.59 10.64
C ASP A 399 -18.93 -0.10 10.27
N PRO A 400 -18.04 -1.01 9.82
CA PRO A 400 -16.66 -0.65 9.49
C PRO A 400 -16.52 0.31 8.31
N TYR A 401 -17.36 0.14 7.29
CA TYR A 401 -17.37 0.99 6.11
C TYR A 401 -18.62 0.76 5.26
N HIS A 402 -19.11 1.79 4.58
CA HIS A 402 -20.30 1.69 3.73
C HIS A 402 -20.35 2.70 2.57
N LEU A 403 -21.40 2.61 1.75
CA LEU A 403 -21.71 3.53 0.65
C LEU A 403 -22.91 4.43 0.98
N GLY A 404 -22.81 5.72 0.65
CA GLY A 404 -23.78 6.74 1.06
C GLY A 404 -23.57 7.13 2.51
N GLU A 405 -24.26 8.14 3.02
CA GLU A 405 -24.38 8.40 4.47
C GLU A 405 -25.38 9.54 4.69
N ALA A 406 -26.38 9.31 5.54
CA ALA A 406 -27.52 10.21 5.71
C ALA A 406 -28.16 10.58 4.34
N ALA A 407 -28.29 11.88 4.03
CA ALA A 407 -28.84 12.34 2.75
C ALA A 407 -27.85 12.25 1.57
N SER A 408 -26.56 12.01 1.84
CA SER A 408 -25.54 11.96 0.79
C SER A 408 -25.62 10.63 0.04
N GLY A 409 -25.80 10.72 -1.28
CA GLY A 409 -25.85 9.56 -2.17
C GLY A 409 -24.55 8.75 -2.18
N PRO A 410 -24.56 7.54 -2.77
CA PRO A 410 -23.42 6.64 -2.71
C PRO A 410 -22.19 7.16 -3.47
N GLY A 411 -21.01 6.81 -2.96
CA GLY A 411 -19.76 6.78 -3.73
C GLY A 411 -19.43 5.37 -4.20
N THR A 412 -18.16 5.10 -4.43
CA THR A 412 -17.56 3.78 -4.64
C THR A 412 -16.55 3.47 -3.55
N LEU A 413 -16.44 2.19 -3.21
CA LEU A 413 -15.54 1.72 -2.17
C LEU A 413 -15.05 0.32 -2.52
N VAL A 414 -13.73 0.17 -2.53
CA VAL A 414 -13.05 -1.13 -2.62
C VAL A 414 -12.42 -1.41 -1.27
N ALA A 415 -12.75 -2.56 -0.69
CA ALA A 415 -12.14 -3.01 0.55
C ALA A 415 -11.28 -4.25 0.28
N ARG A 416 -10.07 -4.31 0.84
CA ARG A 416 -9.21 -5.50 0.74
C ARG A 416 -8.33 -5.67 1.96
N ASN A 417 -8.06 -6.92 2.33
CA ASN A 417 -7.12 -7.28 3.38
C ASN A 417 -7.41 -6.58 4.73
N ASN A 418 -8.67 -6.34 5.11
CA ASN A 418 -8.99 -5.78 6.42
C ASN A 418 -9.15 -6.90 7.46
N TYR A 419 -8.83 -6.61 8.71
CA TYR A 419 -8.97 -7.53 9.84
C TYR A 419 -10.17 -7.12 10.72
N PHE A 420 -11.02 -8.08 11.06
CA PHE A 420 -12.25 -7.82 11.81
C PHE A 420 -12.31 -8.66 13.08
N VAL A 421 -12.61 -8.01 14.20
CA VAL A 421 -12.91 -8.63 15.49
C VAL A 421 -14.23 -8.06 15.98
N SER A 422 -15.22 -8.92 16.23
CA SER A 422 -16.55 -8.51 16.71
C SER A 422 -17.17 -7.34 15.93
N SER A 423 -16.95 -7.31 14.61
CA SER A 423 -17.29 -6.18 13.74
C SER A 423 -18.14 -6.61 12.55
N GLY A 424 -18.82 -5.66 11.90
CA GLY A 424 -19.55 -5.91 10.67
C GLY A 424 -18.64 -6.27 9.49
N SER A 425 -19.23 -6.65 8.36
CA SER A 425 -18.48 -6.94 7.12
C SER A 425 -18.18 -5.70 6.27
N GLY A 426 -18.88 -4.60 6.54
CA GLY A 426 -18.95 -3.40 5.70
C GLY A 426 -19.61 -3.64 4.33
N GLN A 427 -19.73 -2.58 3.54
CA GLN A 427 -20.32 -2.56 2.19
C GLN A 427 -19.31 -2.01 1.18
N THR A 428 -19.18 -2.71 0.06
CA THR A 428 -18.32 -2.31 -1.08
C THR A 428 -19.15 -2.13 -2.35
N GLY A 429 -18.62 -1.40 -3.33
CA GLY A 429 -19.25 -1.27 -4.64
C GLY A 429 -18.52 -0.33 -5.57
N GLY A 430 -18.66 -0.57 -6.88
CA GLY A 430 -18.00 0.21 -7.93
C GLY A 430 -16.49 -0.04 -8.02
N SER A 431 -15.77 0.94 -8.55
CA SER A 431 -14.31 0.91 -8.71
C SER A 431 -13.70 2.18 -8.14
N VAL A 432 -12.43 2.09 -7.76
CA VAL A 432 -11.64 3.21 -7.21
C VAL A 432 -10.43 3.40 -8.12
N ALA A 433 -10.06 4.65 -8.39
CA ALA A 433 -8.88 4.94 -9.19
C ALA A 433 -7.59 4.41 -8.51
N SER A 434 -6.55 4.15 -9.30
CA SER A 434 -5.30 3.58 -8.78
C SER A 434 -4.58 4.54 -7.85
N ILE A 435 -4.00 4.01 -6.76
CA ILE A 435 -3.08 4.74 -5.88
C ILE A 435 -1.70 4.84 -6.54
N PRO A 436 -1.18 6.05 -6.84
CA PRO A 436 0.01 6.19 -7.70
C PRO A 436 1.35 6.19 -6.96
N TYR A 437 1.35 6.28 -5.62
CA TYR A 437 2.57 6.31 -4.81
C TYR A 437 2.90 4.93 -4.23
N ALA A 438 4.18 4.73 -3.92
CA ALA A 438 4.63 3.54 -3.19
C ALA A 438 4.21 3.62 -1.72
N TYR A 439 3.79 2.49 -1.15
CA TYR A 439 3.48 2.30 0.26
C TYR A 439 3.62 0.83 0.62
N THR A 440 3.63 0.52 1.91
CA THR A 440 3.61 -0.84 2.44
C THR A 440 2.38 -1.02 3.31
N VAL A 441 1.67 -2.11 3.09
CA VAL A 441 0.54 -2.53 3.93
C VAL A 441 1.10 -3.45 4.99
N ASP A 442 0.84 -3.15 6.25
CA ASP A 442 1.27 -4.00 7.36
C ASP A 442 0.40 -5.25 7.36
N THR A 443 0.85 -6.29 8.06
CA THR A 443 -0.03 -7.42 8.33
C THR A 443 -1.24 -6.92 9.13
N PRO A 444 -2.48 -7.05 8.61
CA PRO A 444 -3.66 -6.40 9.21
C PRO A 444 -3.89 -6.80 10.66
N SER A 445 -3.61 -8.04 11.04
CA SER A 445 -3.72 -8.52 12.43
C SER A 445 -2.72 -7.85 13.40
N ASN A 446 -1.62 -7.28 12.90
CA ASN A 446 -0.61 -6.59 13.70
C ASN A 446 -0.90 -5.10 13.85
N VAL A 447 -1.78 -4.53 13.00
CA VAL A 447 -2.09 -3.09 12.97
C VAL A 447 -2.49 -2.56 14.32
N LYS A 448 -3.31 -3.28 15.10
CA LYS A 448 -3.65 -2.90 16.49
C LYS A 448 -2.40 -2.62 17.33
N SER A 449 -1.43 -3.55 17.34
CA SER A 449 -0.20 -3.38 18.13
C SER A 449 0.72 -2.27 17.59
N ILE A 450 0.81 -2.15 16.27
CA ILE A 450 1.62 -1.13 15.60
C ILE A 450 1.07 0.27 15.91
N VAL A 451 -0.22 0.46 15.67
CA VAL A 451 -0.90 1.75 15.83
C VAL A 451 -0.99 2.16 17.30
N THR A 452 -1.33 1.27 18.22
CA THR A 452 -1.34 1.62 19.66
C THR A 452 0.05 1.93 20.22
N GLY A 453 1.10 1.39 19.61
CA GLY A 453 2.49 1.69 19.96
C GLY A 453 3.00 3.03 19.43
N GLY A 454 2.52 3.47 18.25
CA GLY A 454 3.06 4.65 17.56
C GLY A 454 2.12 5.84 17.43
N ALA A 455 0.80 5.69 17.50
CA ALA A 455 -0.11 6.79 17.21
C ALA A 455 -0.27 7.78 18.39
N GLY A 456 -0.38 9.06 18.03
CA GLY A 456 -0.59 10.18 18.95
C GLY A 456 0.68 10.98 19.28
N ALA A 457 0.48 12.08 19.99
CA ALA A 457 1.56 12.93 20.46
C ALA A 457 2.40 12.22 21.53
N GLY A 458 3.68 12.57 21.61
CA GLY A 458 4.66 11.96 22.52
C GLY A 458 5.22 10.62 22.06
N ARG A 459 4.95 10.20 20.82
CA ARG A 459 5.41 8.91 20.26
C ARG A 459 6.60 9.01 19.32
N ILE A 460 7.01 10.22 18.96
CA ILE A 460 8.20 10.50 18.15
C ILE A 460 9.24 11.26 18.96
N THR A 461 10.51 11.09 18.59
CA THR A 461 11.58 11.97 19.07
C THR A 461 11.49 13.28 18.30
N VAL A 462 11.50 14.40 19.05
CA VAL A 462 11.32 15.75 18.50
C VAL A 462 12.49 16.66 18.80
#